data_AF-A0A8I1J1P2-F1
#
_entry.id   AF-A0A8I1J1P2-F1
#
_cell.length_a   1.000
_cell.length_b   1.000
_cell.length_c   1.000
_cell.angle_alpha   90.00
_cell.angle_beta   90.00
_cell.angle_gamma   90.00
#
_symmetry.space_group_name_H-M   'P 1'
#
loop_
_entity.id
_entity.type
_entity.pdbx_description
1 polymer ?
#
loop_
_entity_poly.entity_id
_entity_poly.type
_entity_poly.pdbx_seq_one_letter_code
_entity_poly.pdbx_strand_id
1 'polypeptide(L)'
;MGVEVLDLKCRGCGAPITINDTICKYCGGPVAISTFNSVNSMPLPMVNKYANSYRKDLQNNPFDVNANKATAYCYLKLKMYDKALDCFEKAVEDNFDDSEVYFYAAICCLKGKKAFLAQRAEINKAEEFLNAALMIEPKGIYYYLWAYIKYDYFKRKFLNTTPNYLDMLNSAEQFQTSEVDKLNLFEILNIENPFEK
;
A
#
# COMPACT_ATOMS: atom_id res chain seq x y z
N MET A 1 -11.06 -39.42 18.79
CA MET A 1 -11.07 -38.23 17.94
C MET A 1 -9.63 -37.74 17.85
N GLY A 2 -8.97 -38.00 16.72
CA GLY A 2 -7.60 -37.51 16.51
C GLY A 2 -7.66 -36.00 16.36
N VAL A 3 -6.94 -35.27 17.20
CA VAL A 3 -6.71 -33.84 16.99
C VAL A 3 -5.81 -33.74 15.77
N GLU A 4 -6.34 -33.30 14.64
CA GLU A 4 -5.51 -32.89 13.51
C GLU A 4 -4.64 -31.74 14.01
N VAL A 5 -3.37 -32.04 14.28
CA VAL A 5 -2.38 -31.00 14.55
C VAL A 5 -2.19 -30.28 13.23
N LEU A 6 -2.83 -29.11 13.07
CA LEU A 6 -2.60 -28.23 11.94
C LEU A 6 -1.09 -27.93 11.87
N ASP A 7 -0.40 -28.51 10.90
CA ASP A 7 1.02 -28.28 10.63
C ASP A 7 1.19 -26.90 9.97
N LEU A 8 1.04 -25.85 10.79
CA LEU A 8 1.19 -24.48 10.35
C LEU A 8 2.66 -24.17 10.10
N LYS A 9 2.95 -23.63 8.91
CA LYS A 9 4.31 -23.27 8.49
C LYS A 9 4.40 -21.78 8.19
N CYS A 10 5.51 -21.18 8.58
CA CYS A 10 5.83 -19.80 8.26
C CYS A 10 5.91 -19.61 6.74
N ARG A 11 5.16 -18.64 6.21
CA ARG A 11 5.14 -18.30 4.77
C ARG A 11 6.51 -17.83 4.25
N GLY A 12 7.32 -17.22 5.11
CA GLY A 12 8.64 -16.70 4.76
C GLY A 12 9.77 -17.74 4.76
N CYS A 13 9.80 -18.67 5.72
CA CYS A 13 10.93 -19.63 5.85
C CYS A 13 10.53 -21.11 5.86
N GLY A 14 9.24 -21.43 5.97
CA GLY A 14 8.74 -22.81 6.04
C GLY A 14 8.87 -23.48 7.40
N ALA A 15 9.44 -22.79 8.41
CA ALA A 15 9.57 -23.32 9.76
C ALA A 15 8.19 -23.49 10.43
N PRO A 16 8.04 -24.47 11.34
CA PRO A 16 6.78 -24.67 12.07
C PRO A 16 6.44 -23.45 12.93
N ILE A 17 5.15 -23.12 12.99
CA ILE A 17 4.59 -22.05 13.82
C ILE A 17 3.35 -22.55 14.57
N THR A 18 2.95 -21.83 15.60
CA THR A 18 1.72 -22.08 16.36
C THR A 18 0.65 -21.05 16.02
N ILE A 19 -0.61 -21.34 16.36
CA ILE A 19 -1.75 -20.43 16.14
C ILE A 19 -1.56 -19.08 16.84
N ASN A 20 -0.82 -19.06 17.95
CA ASN A 20 -0.58 -17.85 18.76
C ASN A 20 0.65 -17.04 18.30
N ASP A 21 1.44 -17.56 17.36
CA ASP A 21 2.61 -16.83 16.88
C ASP A 21 2.18 -15.73 15.90
N THR A 22 2.54 -14.48 16.20
CA THR A 22 2.39 -13.34 15.27
C THR A 22 3.66 -13.09 14.47
N ILE A 23 4.80 -13.53 15.00
CA ILE A 23 6.14 -13.42 14.41
C ILE A 23 6.79 -14.80 14.42
N CYS A 24 7.42 -15.17 13.31
CA CYS A 24 8.17 -16.41 13.20
C CYS A 24 9.48 -16.31 14.00
N LYS A 25 9.66 -17.22 14.96
CA LYS A 25 10.85 -17.31 15.83
C LYS A 25 12.16 -17.60 15.07
N TYR A 26 12.07 -18.08 13.83
CA TYR A 26 13.23 -18.51 13.04
C TYR A 26 13.73 -17.43 12.07
N CYS A 27 12.82 -16.75 11.37
CA CYS A 27 13.19 -15.72 10.39
C CYS A 27 12.84 -14.29 10.81
N GLY A 28 12.16 -14.11 11.95
CA GLY A 28 11.71 -12.80 12.43
C GLY A 28 10.58 -12.16 11.61
N GLY A 29 10.09 -12.85 10.57
CA GLY A 29 9.01 -12.36 9.73
C GLY A 29 7.63 -12.52 10.35
N PRO A 30 6.64 -11.69 9.95
CA PRO A 30 5.27 -11.81 10.43
C PRO A 30 4.61 -13.09 9.92
N VAL A 31 3.82 -13.74 10.76
CA VAL A 31 3.06 -14.93 10.34
C VAL A 31 2.03 -14.59 9.26
N ALA A 32 1.38 -13.44 9.39
CA ALA A 32 0.48 -12.87 8.39
C ALA A 32 0.86 -11.40 8.12
N ILE A 33 0.84 -10.99 6.85
CA ILE A 33 1.11 -9.61 6.46
C ILE A 33 -0.22 -8.87 6.51
N SER A 34 -0.35 -7.92 7.43
CA SER A 34 -1.54 -7.06 7.58
C SER A 34 -1.30 -5.60 7.22
N THR A 35 -0.03 -5.14 7.25
CA THR A 35 0.38 -3.76 6.99
C THR A 35 1.58 -3.71 6.05
N PHE A 36 1.71 -2.62 5.30
CA PHE A 36 2.86 -2.43 4.41
C PHE A 36 4.20 -2.33 5.18
N ASN A 37 4.20 -1.71 6.36
CA ASN A 37 5.38 -1.61 7.24
C ASN A 37 5.98 -2.99 7.55
N SER A 38 5.13 -4.01 7.71
CA SER A 38 5.59 -5.39 7.91
C SER A 38 6.48 -5.88 6.77
N VAL A 39 6.22 -5.43 5.53
CA VAL A 39 6.94 -5.84 4.31
C VAL A 39 8.08 -4.90 3.97
N ASN A 40 7.97 -3.61 4.35
CA ASN A 40 8.88 -2.58 3.90
C ASN A 40 10.34 -2.83 4.34
N SER A 41 10.55 -3.41 5.52
CA SER A 41 11.89 -3.75 6.03
C SER A 41 12.39 -5.14 5.60
N MET A 42 11.57 -5.96 4.93
CA MET A 42 11.93 -7.32 4.56
C MET A 42 12.90 -7.37 3.37
N PRO A 43 13.87 -8.30 3.36
CA PRO A 43 14.68 -8.60 2.18
C PRO A 43 13.81 -9.09 1.01
N LEU A 44 14.11 -8.64 -0.22
CA LEU A 44 13.33 -9.00 -1.41
C LEU A 44 13.15 -10.52 -1.64
N PRO A 45 14.13 -11.40 -1.35
CA PRO A 45 13.93 -12.85 -1.45
C PRO A 45 12.83 -13.36 -0.50
N MET A 46 12.73 -12.75 0.69
CA MET A 46 11.70 -13.08 1.67
C MET A 46 10.33 -12.58 1.23
N VAL A 47 10.25 -11.35 0.71
CA VAL A 47 9.02 -10.78 0.13
C VAL A 47 8.48 -11.67 -1.01
N ASN A 48 9.36 -12.18 -1.88
CA ASN A 48 8.96 -13.11 -2.94
C ASN A 48 8.37 -14.42 -2.40
N LYS A 49 8.90 -14.96 -1.29
CA LYS A 49 8.34 -16.16 -0.65
C LYS A 49 6.93 -15.91 -0.10
N TYR A 50 6.71 -14.77 0.57
CA TYR A 50 5.37 -14.37 1.00
C TYR A 50 4.41 -14.23 -0.19
N ALA A 51 4.80 -13.47 -1.21
CA ALA A 51 3.98 -13.30 -2.42
C ALA A 51 3.59 -14.65 -3.02
N ASN A 52 4.54 -15.57 -3.21
CA ASN A 52 4.26 -16.89 -3.75
C ASN A 52 3.37 -17.74 -2.85
N SER A 53 3.49 -17.61 -1.52
CA SER A 53 2.61 -18.30 -0.58
C SER A 53 1.17 -17.79 -0.68
N TYR A 54 0.94 -16.49 -0.61
CA TYR A 54 -0.42 -15.94 -0.73
C TYR A 54 -1.04 -16.18 -2.11
N ARG A 55 -0.25 -16.13 -3.18
CA ARG A 55 -0.73 -16.49 -4.52
C ARG A 55 -1.24 -17.92 -4.62
N LYS A 56 -0.66 -18.87 -3.87
CA LYS A 56 -1.18 -20.24 -3.81
C LYS A 56 -2.51 -20.28 -3.07
N ASP A 57 -2.66 -19.55 -1.97
CA ASP A 57 -3.93 -19.45 -1.24
C ASP A 57 -5.04 -18.88 -2.15
N LEU A 58 -4.70 -17.83 -2.91
CA LEU A 58 -5.60 -17.18 -3.86
C LEU A 58 -6.01 -18.07 -5.05
N GLN A 59 -5.33 -19.20 -5.31
CA GLN A 59 -5.80 -20.17 -6.30
C GLN A 59 -7.06 -20.89 -5.82
N ASN A 60 -7.20 -21.09 -4.50
CA ASN A 60 -8.33 -21.75 -3.89
C ASN A 60 -9.43 -20.75 -3.47
N ASN A 61 -9.04 -19.56 -3.01
CA ASN A 61 -9.96 -18.48 -2.66
C ASN A 61 -9.52 -17.15 -3.31
N PRO A 62 -9.90 -16.89 -4.58
CA PRO A 62 -9.43 -15.71 -5.32
C PRO A 62 -9.84 -14.35 -4.73
N PHE A 63 -10.89 -14.32 -3.91
CA PHE A 63 -11.47 -13.12 -3.32
C PHE A 63 -11.11 -12.96 -1.83
N ASP A 64 -10.15 -13.75 -1.32
CA ASP A 64 -9.68 -13.56 0.05
C ASP A 64 -9.06 -12.16 0.22
N VAL A 65 -9.77 -11.30 0.94
CA VAL A 65 -9.39 -9.89 1.17
C VAL A 65 -8.00 -9.78 1.79
N ASN A 66 -7.70 -10.60 2.80
CA ASN A 66 -6.43 -10.53 3.51
C ASN A 66 -5.27 -11.02 2.65
N ALA A 67 -5.46 -12.12 1.90
CA ALA A 67 -4.44 -12.64 1.00
C ALA A 67 -4.20 -11.71 -0.19
N ASN A 68 -5.25 -11.08 -0.75
CA ASN A 68 -5.13 -10.07 -1.80
C ASN A 68 -4.37 -8.84 -1.28
N LYS A 69 -4.75 -8.30 -0.11
CA LYS A 69 -4.05 -7.18 0.54
C LYS A 69 -2.57 -7.51 0.82
N ALA A 70 -2.29 -8.66 1.41
CA ALA A 70 -0.92 -9.11 1.70
C ALA A 70 -0.09 -9.26 0.41
N THR A 71 -0.67 -9.85 -0.63
CA THR A 71 -0.04 -10.00 -1.95
C THR A 71 0.25 -8.64 -2.58
N ALA A 72 -0.68 -7.68 -2.48
CA ALA A 72 -0.50 -6.32 -2.98
C ALA A 72 0.66 -5.60 -2.30
N TYR A 73 0.78 -5.68 -0.96
CA TYR A 73 1.92 -5.13 -0.24
C TYR A 73 3.26 -5.75 -0.68
N CYS A 74 3.29 -7.06 -0.91
CA CYS A 74 4.49 -7.70 -1.46
C CYS A 74 4.81 -7.20 -2.86
N TYR A 75 3.83 -7.09 -3.76
CA TYR A 75 4.06 -6.59 -5.11
C TYR A 75 4.46 -5.12 -5.15
N LEU A 76 3.89 -4.29 -4.29
CA LEU A 76 4.29 -2.90 -4.15
C LEU A 76 5.75 -2.79 -3.72
N LYS A 77 6.18 -3.57 -2.72
CA LYS A 77 7.60 -3.62 -2.31
C LYS A 77 8.53 -4.13 -3.43
N LEU A 78 8.02 -5.03 -4.27
CA LEU A 78 8.73 -5.53 -5.46
C LEU A 78 8.61 -4.59 -6.69
N LYS A 79 8.00 -3.41 -6.54
CA LYS A 79 7.75 -2.42 -7.61
C LYS A 79 6.93 -2.97 -8.79
N MET A 80 6.10 -3.98 -8.54
CA MET A 80 5.18 -4.57 -9.53
C MET A 80 3.82 -3.87 -9.45
N TYR A 81 3.79 -2.59 -9.78
CA TYR A 81 2.66 -1.69 -9.49
C TYR A 81 1.32 -2.14 -10.08
N ASP A 82 1.28 -2.60 -11.34
CA ASP A 82 0.03 -3.05 -11.96
C ASP A 82 -0.55 -4.27 -11.22
N LYS A 83 0.31 -5.25 -10.88
CA LYS A 83 -0.13 -6.44 -10.12
C LYS A 83 -0.54 -6.10 -8.69
N ALA A 84 0.14 -5.12 -8.08
CA ALA A 84 -0.23 -4.62 -6.75
C ALA A 84 -1.61 -3.96 -6.80
N LEU A 85 -1.87 -3.13 -7.81
CA LEU A 85 -3.16 -2.47 -8.02
C LEU A 85 -4.28 -3.49 -8.21
N ASP A 86 -4.09 -4.49 -9.10
CA ASP A 86 -5.08 -5.55 -9.33
C ASP A 86 -5.46 -6.28 -8.01
N CYS A 87 -4.47 -6.52 -7.14
CA CYS A 87 -4.71 -7.15 -5.85
C CYS A 87 -5.39 -6.20 -4.84
N PHE A 88 -5.04 -4.91 -4.82
CA PHE A 88 -5.73 -3.94 -3.96
C PHE A 88 -7.20 -3.75 -4.38
N GLU A 89 -7.50 -3.73 -5.68
CA GLU A 89 -8.87 -3.63 -6.18
C GLU A 89 -9.72 -4.82 -5.72
N LYS A 90 -9.19 -6.03 -5.78
CA LYS A 90 -9.86 -7.21 -5.23
C LYS A 90 -10.01 -7.17 -3.71
N ALA A 91 -9.08 -6.53 -3.00
CA ALA A 91 -9.15 -6.44 -1.54
C ALA A 91 -10.24 -5.47 -1.06
N VAL A 92 -10.66 -4.50 -1.91
CA VAL A 92 -11.74 -3.55 -1.57
C VAL A 92 -13.12 -3.98 -2.04
N GLU A 93 -13.26 -5.04 -2.83
CA GLU A 93 -14.56 -5.50 -3.35
C GLU A 93 -15.55 -5.87 -2.22
N ASP A 94 -15.05 -6.42 -1.11
CA ASP A 94 -15.88 -6.89 0.03
C ASP A 94 -15.56 -6.19 1.37
N ASN A 95 -14.50 -5.37 1.43
CA ASN A 95 -14.10 -4.65 2.64
C ASN A 95 -13.78 -3.18 2.33
N PHE A 96 -14.80 -2.35 2.50
CA PHE A 96 -14.75 -0.92 2.19
C PHE A 96 -14.20 -0.05 3.33
N ASP A 97 -13.82 -0.65 4.47
CA ASP A 97 -13.48 0.10 5.69
C ASP A 97 -11.97 0.21 5.93
N ASP A 98 -11.13 -0.35 5.04
CA ASP A 98 -9.66 -0.28 5.15
C ASP A 98 -9.10 0.87 4.31
N SER A 99 -8.98 2.04 4.95
CA SER A 99 -8.48 3.28 4.33
C SER A 99 -7.06 3.15 3.74
N GLU A 100 -6.22 2.27 4.32
CA GLU A 100 -4.84 2.08 3.85
C GLU A 100 -4.80 1.40 2.48
N VAL A 101 -5.72 0.47 2.20
CA VAL A 101 -5.78 -0.23 0.91
C VAL A 101 -5.97 0.76 -0.23
N TYR A 102 -6.89 1.71 -0.06
CA TYR A 102 -7.13 2.79 -1.02
C TYR A 102 -5.92 3.71 -1.17
N PHE A 103 -5.26 4.07 -0.07
CA PHE A 103 -4.04 4.88 -0.11
C PHE A 103 -2.92 4.22 -0.92
N TYR A 104 -2.64 2.93 -0.68
CA TYR A 104 -1.61 2.22 -1.44
C TYR A 104 -2.03 1.93 -2.88
N ALA A 105 -3.33 1.76 -3.17
CA ALA A 105 -3.84 1.69 -4.54
C ALA A 105 -3.60 3.01 -5.31
N ALA A 106 -3.79 4.16 -4.66
CA ALA A 106 -3.48 5.47 -5.24
C ALA A 106 -1.99 5.61 -5.58
N ILE A 107 -1.10 5.12 -4.72
CA ILE A 107 0.35 5.06 -4.98
C ILE A 107 0.65 4.20 -6.21
N CYS A 108 0.02 3.01 -6.31
CA CYS A 108 0.22 2.11 -7.45
C CYS A 108 -0.19 2.74 -8.79
N CYS A 109 -1.20 3.62 -8.80
CA CYS A 109 -1.61 4.34 -10.00
C CYS A 109 -0.49 5.21 -10.60
N LEU A 110 0.48 5.66 -9.78
CA LEU A 110 1.62 6.46 -10.23
C LEU A 110 2.78 5.64 -10.81
N LYS A 111 2.75 4.30 -10.65
CA LYS A 111 3.68 3.34 -11.28
C LYS A 111 5.16 3.64 -11.07
N GLY A 112 5.52 4.19 -9.90
CA GLY A 112 6.90 4.56 -9.56
C GLY A 112 7.48 5.67 -10.44
N LYS A 113 6.62 6.50 -11.04
CA LYS A 113 6.99 7.64 -11.88
C LYS A 113 6.45 8.92 -11.26
N LYS A 114 7.06 10.06 -11.63
CA LYS A 114 6.55 11.38 -11.26
C LYS A 114 5.12 11.53 -11.76
N ALA A 115 4.22 12.04 -10.92
CA ALA A 115 2.82 12.26 -11.28
C ALA A 115 2.70 13.12 -12.54
N PHE A 116 3.60 14.08 -12.78
CA PHE A 116 3.68 14.85 -14.03
C PHE A 116 3.64 14.00 -15.31
N LEU A 117 4.21 12.79 -15.29
CA LEU A 117 4.31 11.88 -16.44
C LEU A 117 3.12 10.93 -16.58
N ALA A 118 2.26 10.84 -15.58
CA ALA A 118 1.10 9.96 -15.59
C ALA A 118 0.02 10.46 -16.58
N GLN A 119 -0.79 9.52 -17.07
CA GLN A 119 -1.95 9.84 -17.89
C GLN A 119 -3.08 10.44 -17.04
N ARG A 120 -3.97 11.22 -17.67
CA ARG A 120 -5.11 11.83 -16.95
C ARG A 120 -5.99 10.79 -16.25
N ALA A 121 -6.21 9.64 -16.90
CA ALA A 121 -6.99 8.54 -16.32
C ALA A 121 -6.33 7.96 -15.06
N GLU A 122 -5.00 7.79 -15.06
CA GLU A 122 -4.25 7.30 -13.89
C GLU A 122 -4.32 8.29 -12.72
N ILE A 123 -4.22 9.60 -13.01
CA ILE A 123 -4.38 10.65 -11.99
C ILE A 123 -5.79 10.69 -11.43
N ASN A 124 -6.82 10.64 -12.28
CA ASN A 124 -8.21 10.62 -11.82
C ASN A 124 -8.46 9.41 -10.89
N LYS A 125 -7.99 8.23 -11.28
CA LYS A 125 -8.11 7.00 -10.47
C LYS A 125 -7.37 7.12 -9.14
N ALA A 126 -6.17 7.73 -9.13
CA ALA A 126 -5.45 7.99 -7.89
C ALA A 126 -6.22 8.96 -6.96
N GLU A 127 -6.81 10.03 -7.51
CA GLU A 127 -7.63 10.97 -6.75
C GLU A 127 -8.93 10.32 -6.22
N GLU A 128 -9.56 9.43 -6.99
CA GLU A 128 -10.73 8.65 -6.56
C GLU A 128 -10.39 7.76 -5.35
N PHE A 129 -9.27 7.04 -5.41
CA PHE A 129 -8.80 6.24 -4.28
C PHE A 129 -8.44 7.08 -3.06
N LEU A 130 -7.78 8.22 -3.23
CA LEU A 130 -7.48 9.13 -2.13
C LEU A 130 -8.75 9.69 -1.48
N ASN A 131 -9.74 10.04 -2.29
CA ASN A 131 -11.03 10.50 -1.78
C ASN A 131 -11.74 9.39 -0.98
N ALA A 132 -11.74 8.15 -1.49
CA ALA A 132 -12.29 7.01 -0.75
C ALA A 132 -11.56 6.78 0.58
N ALA A 133 -10.22 6.79 0.56
CA ALA A 133 -9.41 6.66 1.78
C ALA A 133 -9.77 7.71 2.84
N LEU A 134 -9.90 8.97 2.41
CA LEU A 134 -10.25 10.10 3.28
C LEU A 134 -11.69 10.06 3.80
N MET A 135 -12.63 9.51 3.03
CA MET A 135 -14.01 9.31 3.48
C MET A 135 -14.11 8.27 4.60
N ILE A 136 -13.24 7.24 4.56
CA ILE A 136 -13.18 6.19 5.58
C ILE A 136 -12.45 6.70 6.83
N GLU A 137 -11.23 7.21 6.64
CA GLU A 137 -10.40 7.68 7.73
C GLU A 137 -9.50 8.83 7.26
N PRO A 138 -9.70 10.06 7.76
CA PRO A 138 -8.88 11.19 7.35
C PRO A 138 -7.51 11.13 8.02
N LYS A 139 -6.49 10.76 7.25
CA LYS A 139 -5.08 10.79 7.68
C LYS A 139 -4.29 11.87 6.95
N GLY A 140 -3.39 12.53 7.67
CA GLY A 140 -2.53 13.57 7.12
C GLY A 140 -1.73 13.11 5.90
N ILE A 141 -1.20 11.89 5.94
CA ILE A 141 -0.39 11.33 4.83
C ILE A 141 -1.19 11.18 3.52
N TYR A 142 -2.52 11.02 3.60
CA TYR A 142 -3.39 10.92 2.42
C TYR A 142 -3.53 12.29 1.75
N TYR A 143 -3.76 13.34 2.56
CA TYR A 143 -3.72 14.72 2.06
C TYR A 143 -2.34 15.08 1.50
N TYR A 144 -1.27 14.59 2.11
CA TYR A 144 0.10 14.88 1.66
C TYR A 144 0.41 14.24 0.30
N LEU A 145 0.00 12.98 0.07
CA LEU A 145 0.08 12.36 -1.26
C LEU A 145 -0.79 13.12 -2.28
N TRP A 146 -2.00 13.53 -1.89
CA TRP A 146 -2.86 14.31 -2.77
C TRP A 146 -2.23 15.66 -3.12
N ALA A 147 -1.62 16.34 -2.15
CA ALA A 147 -0.87 17.57 -2.35
C ALA A 147 0.26 17.37 -3.37
N TYR A 148 1.01 16.28 -3.25
CA TYR A 148 2.05 15.92 -4.22
C TYR A 148 1.46 15.79 -5.64
N ILE A 149 0.37 15.06 -5.81
CA ILE A 149 -0.30 14.89 -7.11
C ILE A 149 -0.79 16.25 -7.65
N LYS A 150 -1.45 17.06 -6.82
CA LYS A 150 -1.92 18.41 -7.17
C LYS A 150 -0.78 19.32 -7.61
N TYR A 151 0.34 19.28 -6.89
CA TYR A 151 1.53 20.06 -7.21
C TYR A 151 2.17 19.59 -8.52
N ASP A 152 2.49 18.30 -8.59
CA ASP A 152 3.35 17.78 -9.65
C ASP A 152 2.60 17.57 -10.97
N TYR A 153 1.33 17.18 -10.94
CA TYR A 153 0.53 17.03 -12.15
C TYR A 153 -0.18 18.33 -12.56
N PHE A 154 -0.88 19.00 -11.66
CA PHE A 154 -1.76 20.11 -12.04
C PHE A 154 -1.04 21.45 -12.04
N LYS A 155 -0.43 21.85 -10.92
CA LYS A 155 0.26 23.15 -10.81
C LYS A 155 1.37 23.27 -11.84
N ARG A 156 2.24 22.26 -11.97
CA ARG A 156 3.34 22.27 -12.96
C ARG A 156 2.87 22.28 -14.42
N LYS A 157 1.63 21.86 -14.69
CA LYS A 157 1.00 21.93 -16.01
C LYS A 157 0.06 23.13 -16.18
N PHE A 158 0.05 24.06 -15.22
CA PHE A 158 -0.82 25.23 -15.22
C PHE A 158 -2.32 24.88 -15.30
N LEU A 159 -2.70 23.72 -14.75
CA LEU A 159 -4.09 23.30 -14.64
C LEU A 159 -4.66 23.78 -13.31
N ASN A 160 -5.83 24.42 -13.36
CA ASN A 160 -6.53 24.87 -12.16
C ASN A 160 -7.32 23.71 -11.53
N THR A 161 -7.22 23.60 -10.20
CA THR A 161 -7.99 22.65 -9.41
C THR A 161 -8.35 23.24 -8.07
N THR A 162 -9.53 22.90 -7.56
CA THR A 162 -9.97 23.20 -6.21
C THR A 162 -10.41 21.91 -5.51
N PRO A 163 -9.90 21.59 -4.31
CA PRO A 163 -8.78 22.26 -3.64
C PRO A 163 -7.47 22.18 -4.43
N ASN A 164 -6.57 23.14 -4.23
CA ASN A 164 -5.24 23.17 -4.83
C ASN A 164 -4.21 22.48 -3.93
N TYR A 165 -2.94 22.38 -4.36
CA TYR A 165 -1.91 21.68 -3.61
C TYR A 165 -1.59 22.31 -2.23
N LEU A 166 -1.69 23.64 -2.09
CA LEU A 166 -1.50 24.33 -0.80
C LEU A 166 -2.63 23.99 0.17
N ASP A 167 -3.87 23.95 -0.33
CA ASP A 167 -5.02 23.56 0.50
C ASP A 167 -4.86 22.13 1.03
N MET A 168 -4.33 21.23 0.20
CA MET A 168 -4.01 19.85 0.60
C MET A 168 -2.83 19.79 1.59
N LEU A 169 -1.78 20.60 1.43
CA LEU A 169 -0.69 20.69 2.40
C LEU A 169 -1.18 21.20 3.77
N ASN A 170 -2.00 22.25 3.77
CA ASN A 170 -2.61 22.78 4.99
C ASN A 170 -3.45 21.70 5.69
N SER A 171 -4.20 20.90 4.93
CA SER A 171 -4.95 19.77 5.47
C SER A 171 -4.02 18.70 6.04
N ALA A 172 -2.92 18.37 5.34
CA ALA A 172 -1.93 17.41 5.82
C ALA A 172 -1.26 17.84 7.15
N GLU A 173 -1.05 19.14 7.34
CA GLU A 173 -0.55 19.73 8.59
C GLU A 173 -1.60 19.68 9.71
N GLN A 174 -2.86 20.01 9.40
CA GLN A 174 -3.97 19.92 10.37
C GLN A 174 -4.16 18.51 10.92
N PHE A 175 -4.00 17.49 10.07
CA PHE A 175 -4.04 16.08 10.45
C PHE A 175 -2.67 15.51 10.90
N GLN A 176 -1.70 16.38 11.21
CA GLN A 176 -0.44 16.04 11.88
C GLN A 176 0.40 14.96 11.17
N THR A 177 0.60 15.09 9.86
CA THR A 177 1.48 14.17 9.10
C THR A 177 2.91 14.19 9.65
N SER A 178 3.44 13.03 10.05
CA SER A 178 4.80 12.93 10.58
C SER A 178 5.87 13.02 9.46
N GLU A 179 7.04 13.56 9.77
CA GLU A 179 8.18 13.59 8.82
C GLU A 179 8.59 12.19 8.38
N VAL A 180 8.49 11.19 9.27
CA VAL A 180 8.81 9.80 8.95
C VAL A 180 7.85 9.26 7.88
N ASP A 181 6.56 9.58 7.96
CA ASP A 181 5.59 9.15 6.96
C ASP A 181 5.82 9.83 5.61
N LYS A 182 6.22 11.11 5.61
CA LYS A 182 6.58 11.85 4.38
C LYS A 182 7.77 11.21 3.69
N LEU A 183 8.83 10.89 4.44
CA LEU A 183 10.02 10.20 3.93
C LEU A 183 9.66 8.83 3.35
N ASN A 184 8.93 8.01 4.12
CA ASN A 184 8.48 6.69 3.69
C ASN A 184 7.64 6.75 2.41
N LEU A 185 6.73 7.73 2.29
CA LEU A 185 5.92 7.91 1.09
C LEU A 185 6.79 8.10 -0.15
N PHE A 186 7.78 9.00 -0.09
CA PHE A 186 8.63 9.31 -1.22
C PHE A 186 9.63 8.19 -1.55
N GLU A 187 10.06 7.40 -0.55
CA GLU A 187 10.78 6.15 -0.78
C GLU A 187 9.93 5.14 -1.57
N ILE A 188 8.65 4.99 -1.22
CA ILE A 188 7.73 4.07 -1.91
C ILE A 188 7.46 4.55 -3.35
N LEU A 189 7.23 5.85 -3.53
CA LEU A 189 7.05 6.48 -4.85
C LEU A 189 8.33 6.41 -5.70
N ASN A 190 9.49 6.20 -5.08
CA ASN A 190 10.80 6.14 -5.72
C ASN A 190 11.13 7.44 -6.48
N ILE A 191 10.84 8.58 -5.85
CA ILE A 191 11.12 9.93 -6.37
C ILE A 191 11.52 10.86 -5.22
N GLU A 192 12.18 11.97 -5.54
CA GLU A 192 12.51 13.01 -4.56
C GLU A 192 11.26 13.78 -4.12
N ASN A 193 11.20 14.15 -2.83
CA ASN A 193 10.15 14.97 -2.27
C ASN A 193 10.28 16.43 -2.80
N PRO A 194 9.31 16.95 -3.57
CA PRO A 194 9.41 18.31 -4.10
C PRO A 194 9.08 19.41 -3.07
N PHE A 195 8.64 19.04 -1.87
CA PHE A 195 8.28 19.98 -0.81
C PHE A 195 9.43 20.23 0.18
N GLU A 196 10.40 19.33 0.22
CA GLU A 196 11.62 19.48 1.02
C GLU A 196 12.75 19.99 0.12
N LYS A 197 13.50 20.98 0.60
CA LYS A 197 14.67 21.56 -0.07
C LYS A 197 15.89 21.42 0.80
#